data_AF-A0A7Z1SBC3-F1
#
_entry.id   AF-A0A7Z1SBC3-F1
#
_cell.length_a   1.000
_cell.length_b   1.000
_cell.length_c   1.000
_cell.angle_alpha   90.00
_cell.angle_beta   90.00
_cell.angle_gamma   90.00
#
_symmetry.space_group_name_H-M   'P 1'
#
loop_
_entity.id
_entity.type
_entity.pdbx_description
1 polymer ?
#
loop_
_entity_poly.entity_id
_entity_poly.type
_entity_poly.pdbx_seq_one_letter_code
_entity_poly.pdbx_strand_id
1 'polypeptide(L)'
;AVGDTMFYGKGAGSLATGSAVVSDLLNVALFFESNLHTLPPHFELKTEETKEMMDGAEPVVIQEKSNYYIVISNNNKSLEKVEYDIKKKLPFHKSLQLVERDQDTYAIIVTGIETSPEKVLNQSGFNIKKVYPVEGV
;
A
#
# COMPACT_ATOMS: atom_id res chain seq x y z
N ALA A 1 6.46 -18.11 -9.91
CA ALA A 1 5.51 -17.39 -9.03
C ALA A 1 4.08 -17.77 -9.45
N VAL A 2 3.13 -17.79 -8.51
CA VAL A 2 1.72 -18.17 -8.76
C VAL A 2 0.81 -17.02 -9.24
N GLY A 3 1.35 -15.81 -9.39
CA GLY A 3 0.58 -14.61 -9.78
C GLY A 3 -0.26 -14.03 -8.63
N ASP A 4 -1.07 -13.02 -8.95
CA ASP A 4 -1.94 -12.36 -7.98
C ASP A 4 -3.11 -13.27 -7.59
N THR A 5 -3.37 -13.41 -6.28
CA THR A 5 -4.49 -14.19 -5.75
C THR A 5 -5.28 -13.36 -4.74
N MET A 6 -6.61 -13.52 -4.72
CA MET A 6 -7.50 -12.77 -3.83
C MET A 6 -8.50 -13.71 -3.16
N PHE A 7 -8.57 -13.68 -1.83
CA PHE A 7 -9.57 -14.41 -1.04
C PHE A 7 -10.59 -13.41 -0.50
N TYR A 8 -11.88 -13.66 -0.76
CA TYR A 8 -12.96 -12.76 -0.35
C TYR A 8 -14.00 -13.52 0.50
N GLY A 9 -14.36 -12.96 1.65
CA GLY A 9 -15.35 -13.51 2.56
C GLY A 9 -15.52 -12.62 3.79
N LYS A 10 -16.60 -12.84 4.57
CA LYS A 10 -16.77 -12.18 5.87
C LYS A 10 -15.75 -12.76 6.87
N GLY A 11 -15.11 -11.89 7.66
CA GLY A 11 -13.96 -12.28 8.51
C GLY A 11 -14.23 -13.41 9.50
N ALA A 12 -15.25 -13.29 10.37
CA ALA A 12 -15.64 -14.35 11.30
C ALA A 12 -17.02 -14.10 11.94
N GLY A 13 -17.48 -15.08 12.73
CA GLY A 13 -18.59 -15.00 13.67
C GLY A 13 -18.39 -16.06 14.76
N SER A 14 -19.08 -15.95 15.91
CA SER A 14 -18.82 -16.79 17.10
C SER A 14 -18.76 -18.30 16.80
N LEU A 15 -19.69 -18.82 16.01
CA LEU A 15 -19.68 -20.24 15.59
C LEU A 15 -18.52 -20.58 14.66
N ALA A 16 -18.14 -19.70 13.73
CA ALA A 16 -17.02 -19.91 12.82
C ALA A 16 -15.69 -19.93 13.61
N THR A 17 -15.53 -19.03 14.57
CA THR A 17 -14.37 -19.03 15.48
C THR A 17 -14.33 -20.29 16.33
N GLY A 18 -15.46 -20.73 16.89
CA GLY A 18 -15.53 -21.99 17.63
C GLY A 18 -15.20 -23.21 16.76
N SER A 19 -15.68 -23.24 15.51
CA SER A 19 -15.36 -24.30 14.55
C SER A 19 -13.88 -24.35 14.20
N ALA A 20 -13.22 -23.19 14.06
CA ALA A 20 -11.78 -23.13 13.83
C ALA A 20 -11.00 -23.72 15.01
N VAL A 21 -11.38 -23.36 16.24
CA VAL A 21 -10.76 -23.91 17.47
C VAL A 21 -10.90 -25.43 17.54
N VAL A 22 -12.10 -25.96 17.29
CA VAL A 22 -12.32 -27.42 17.32
C VAL A 22 -11.57 -28.12 16.19
N SER A 23 -11.53 -27.52 14.99
CA SER A 23 -10.77 -28.05 13.86
C SER A 23 -9.28 -28.18 14.20
N ASP A 24 -8.68 -27.12 14.75
CA ASP A 24 -7.27 -27.13 15.14
C ASP A 24 -7.00 -28.14 16.27
N LEU A 25 -7.90 -28.24 17.25
CA LEU A 25 -7.80 -29.24 18.32
C LEU A 25 -7.83 -30.68 17.78
N LEU A 26 -8.74 -30.98 16.85
CA LEU A 26 -8.82 -32.30 16.22
C LEU A 26 -7.57 -32.58 15.38
N ASN A 27 -7.05 -31.57 14.67
CA ASN A 27 -5.82 -31.70 13.90
C ASN A 27 -4.62 -32.03 14.82
N VAL A 28 -4.47 -31.31 15.93
CA VAL A 28 -3.43 -31.58 16.94
C VAL A 28 -3.59 -32.99 17.52
N ALA A 29 -4.81 -33.40 17.85
CA ALA A 29 -5.08 -34.73 18.38
C ALA A 29 -4.71 -35.84 17.38
N LEU A 30 -5.02 -35.65 16.08
CA LEU A 30 -4.71 -36.63 15.03
C LEU A 30 -3.21 -36.85 14.87
N PHE A 31 -2.43 -35.77 14.98
CA PHE A 31 -0.98 -35.80 14.79
C PHE A 31 -0.20 -35.91 16.11
N PHE A 32 -0.87 -36.07 17.24
CA PHE A 32 -0.25 -36.09 18.57
C PHE A 32 0.82 -37.19 18.71
N GLU A 33 0.53 -38.40 18.23
CA GLU A 33 1.45 -39.54 18.29
C GLU A 33 2.48 -39.55 17.16
N SER A 34 2.24 -38.79 16.09
CA SER A 34 3.06 -38.85 14.88
C SER A 34 4.48 -38.31 15.10
N ASN A 35 4.73 -37.59 16.21
CA ASN A 35 5.98 -36.91 16.56
C ASN A 35 6.58 -36.10 15.38
N LEU A 36 5.72 -35.78 14.41
CA LEU A 36 6.05 -35.12 13.17
C LEU A 36 6.02 -33.62 13.50
N HIS A 37 7.14 -33.12 14.01
CA HIS A 37 7.31 -31.70 14.17
C HIS A 37 7.30 -31.05 12.78
N THR A 38 6.17 -30.48 12.38
CA THR A 38 6.19 -29.43 11.37
C THR A 38 6.79 -28.22 12.06
N LEU A 39 8.13 -28.15 12.07
CA LEU A 39 8.86 -26.96 12.45
C LEU A 39 8.15 -25.76 11.78
N PRO A 40 8.00 -24.61 12.48
CA PRO A 40 7.43 -23.42 11.88
C PRO A 40 8.07 -23.23 10.50
N PRO A 41 7.29 -22.96 9.44
CA PRO A 41 7.75 -23.05 8.07
C PRO A 41 9.13 -22.41 7.95
N HIS A 42 10.16 -23.25 7.80
CA HIS A 42 11.48 -22.78 7.45
C HIS A 42 11.30 -22.27 6.02
N PHE A 43 11.31 -20.95 5.83
CA PHE A 43 11.33 -20.37 4.50
C PHE A 43 12.60 -20.87 3.83
N GLU A 44 12.47 -21.89 3.00
CA GLU A 44 13.55 -22.36 2.15
C GLU A 44 13.81 -21.26 1.13
N LEU A 45 14.87 -20.48 1.36
CA LEU A 45 15.36 -19.47 0.42
C LEU A 45 15.82 -20.24 -0.81
N LYS A 46 15.02 -20.18 -1.88
CA LYS A 46 15.21 -21.04 -3.06
C LYS A 46 16.44 -20.66 -3.91
N THR A 47 17.14 -19.57 -3.57
CA THR A 47 18.21 -18.95 -4.37
C THR A 47 19.33 -18.41 -3.49
N GLU A 48 20.59 -18.74 -3.81
CA GLU A 48 21.78 -18.26 -3.07
C GLU A 48 21.87 -16.72 -3.08
N GLU A 49 21.43 -16.06 -4.16
CA GLU A 49 21.39 -14.60 -4.29
C GLU A 49 20.57 -13.92 -3.16
N THR A 50 19.44 -14.53 -2.75
CA THR A 50 18.57 -13.98 -1.70
C THR A 50 19.16 -14.15 -0.31
N LYS A 51 20.00 -15.17 -0.12
CA LYS A 51 20.74 -15.43 1.11
C LYS A 51 21.88 -14.42 1.29
N GLU A 52 22.63 -14.15 0.22
CA GLU A 52 23.68 -13.12 0.21
C GLU A 52 23.14 -11.70 0.44
N MET A 53 21.94 -11.39 -0.10
CA MET A 53 21.28 -10.09 0.14
C MET A 53 20.82 -9.87 1.59
N MET A 54 20.57 -10.94 2.35
CA MET A 54 20.13 -10.87 3.76
C MET A 54 21.29 -10.91 4.76
N ASP A 55 22.44 -11.48 4.38
CA ASP A 55 23.66 -11.49 5.21
C ASP A 55 24.35 -10.11 5.27
N GLY A 56 23.91 -9.15 4.45
CA GLY A 56 24.29 -7.74 4.56
C GLY A 56 23.66 -7.07 5.79
N ALA A 57 24.46 -6.34 6.55
CA ALA A 57 24.00 -5.64 7.77
C ALA A 57 23.03 -4.47 7.51
N GLU A 58 22.82 -4.08 6.24
CA GLU A 58 21.95 -2.97 5.87
C GLU A 58 20.62 -3.46 5.30
N PRO A 59 19.47 -2.97 5.81
CA PRO A 59 18.17 -3.32 5.26
C PRO A 59 18.02 -2.76 3.85
N VAL A 60 17.78 -3.62 2.87
CA VAL A 60 17.42 -3.20 1.51
C VAL A 60 15.98 -2.65 1.55
N VAL A 61 15.84 -1.33 1.64
CA VAL A 61 14.53 -0.67 1.54
C VAL A 61 14.16 -0.56 0.06
N ILE A 62 13.40 -1.53 -0.44
CA ILE A 62 12.74 -1.39 -1.74
C ILE A 62 11.58 -0.42 -1.52
N GLN A 63 11.79 0.87 -1.83
CA GLN A 63 10.72 1.86 -1.83
C GLN A 63 9.90 1.68 -3.09
N GLU A 64 8.78 0.96 -2.97
CA GLU A 64 7.78 0.93 -4.03
C GLU A 64 7.17 2.32 -4.20
N LYS A 65 7.04 2.75 -5.45
CA LYS A 65 6.42 4.04 -5.75
C LYS A 65 4.94 3.96 -5.44
N SER A 66 4.45 4.93 -4.67
CA SER A 66 3.04 5.01 -4.29
C SER A 66 2.25 5.92 -5.23
N ASN A 67 0.93 5.81 -5.20
CA ASN A 67 0.03 6.71 -5.91
C ASN A 67 -0.95 7.36 -4.93
N TYR A 68 -1.37 8.59 -5.21
CA TYR A 68 -2.22 9.35 -4.30
C TYR A 68 -3.33 10.11 -5.04
N TYR A 69 -4.49 10.15 -4.42
CA TYR A 69 -5.60 11.04 -4.73
C TYR A 69 -5.65 12.14 -3.66
N ILE A 70 -5.57 13.40 -4.08
CA ILE A 70 -5.42 14.56 -3.21
C ILE A 70 -6.54 15.54 -3.52
N VAL A 71 -7.19 16.07 -2.48
CA VAL A 71 -8.21 17.11 -2.62
C VAL A 71 -7.65 18.42 -2.10
N ILE A 72 -7.61 19.45 -2.94
CA ILE A 72 -7.19 20.81 -2.57
C ILE A 72 -8.33 21.81 -2.73
N SER A 73 -8.26 22.91 -1.98
CA SER A 73 -9.20 24.02 -2.14
C SER A 73 -8.95 24.80 -3.44
N ASN A 74 -10.02 25.22 -4.11
CA ASN A 74 -9.96 26.09 -5.28
C ASN A 74 -9.71 27.53 -4.82
N ASN A 75 -8.64 28.14 -5.31
CA ASN A 75 -8.25 29.51 -4.98
C ASN A 75 -8.56 30.50 -6.13
N ASN A 76 -9.62 30.25 -6.92
CA ASN A 76 -10.00 31.03 -8.12
C ASN A 76 -8.90 31.16 -9.18
N LYS A 77 -7.95 30.22 -9.20
CA LYS A 77 -6.91 30.13 -10.24
C LYS A 77 -7.39 29.20 -11.35
N SER A 78 -6.97 29.46 -12.59
CA SER A 78 -7.26 28.54 -13.70
C SER A 78 -6.60 27.18 -13.46
N LEU A 79 -7.27 26.11 -13.90
CA LEU A 79 -6.85 24.72 -13.72
C LEU A 79 -5.41 24.50 -14.24
N GLU A 80 -5.08 25.05 -15.41
CA GLU A 80 -3.74 24.97 -16.01
C GLU A 80 -2.63 25.58 -15.14
N LYS A 81 -2.92 26.71 -14.47
CA LYS A 81 -1.94 27.37 -13.58
C LYS A 81 -1.72 26.55 -12.31
N VAL A 82 -2.79 25.99 -11.76
CA VAL A 82 -2.72 25.10 -10.59
C VAL A 82 -1.92 23.85 -10.93
N GLU A 83 -2.18 23.25 -12.09
CA GLU A 83 -1.44 22.07 -12.58
C GLU A 83 0.06 22.37 -12.75
N TYR A 84 0.40 23.51 -13.35
CA TYR A 84 1.77 23.95 -13.52
C TYR A 84 2.48 24.19 -12.17
N ASP A 85 1.82 24.90 -11.24
CA ASP A 85 2.35 25.18 -9.91
C ASP A 85 2.62 23.88 -9.13
N ILE A 86 1.72 22.90 -9.23
CA ILE A 86 1.86 21.59 -8.60
C ILE A 86 3.00 20.78 -9.24
N LYS A 87 3.05 20.70 -10.58
CA LYS A 87 4.11 19.98 -11.31
C LYS A 87 5.51 20.50 -10.98
N LYS A 88 5.65 21.80 -10.73
CA LYS A 88 6.92 22.43 -10.35
C LYS A 88 7.35 22.09 -8.91
N LYS A 89 6.41 21.79 -8.03
CA LYS A 89 6.66 21.56 -6.60
C LYS A 89 6.77 20.10 -6.23
N LEU A 90 6.03 19.23 -6.91
CA LEU A 90 6.09 17.79 -6.65
C LEU A 90 7.45 17.22 -7.07
N PRO A 91 7.98 16.23 -6.31
CA PRO A 91 9.15 15.48 -6.72
C PRO A 91 8.84 14.63 -7.96
N PHE A 92 9.86 13.95 -8.48
CA PHE A 92 9.73 13.08 -9.66
C PHE A 92 8.56 12.09 -9.51
N HIS A 93 7.68 12.07 -10.51
CA HIS A 93 6.48 11.25 -10.53
C HIS A 93 6.22 10.76 -11.97
N LYS A 94 5.45 9.68 -12.13
CA LYS A 94 5.15 9.08 -13.43
C LYS A 94 4.11 9.89 -14.21
N SER A 95 3.00 10.25 -13.56
CA SER A 95 1.97 11.09 -14.17
C SER A 95 1.21 11.91 -13.12
N LEU A 96 0.60 12.99 -13.58
CA LEU A 96 -0.26 13.86 -12.78
C LEU A 96 -1.51 14.21 -13.59
N GLN A 97 -2.67 14.07 -12.97
CA GLN A 97 -3.95 14.51 -13.52
C GLN A 97 -4.63 15.44 -12.52
N LEU A 98 -5.15 16.56 -13.02
CA LEU A 98 -5.90 17.53 -12.22
C LEU A 98 -7.32 17.62 -12.78
N VAL A 99 -8.32 17.48 -11.91
CA VAL A 99 -9.74 17.51 -12.28
C VAL A 99 -10.47 18.46 -11.33
N GLU A 100 -11.36 19.28 -11.86
CA GLU A 100 -12.31 20.05 -11.04
C GLU A 100 -13.35 19.11 -10.43
N ARG A 101 -13.43 19.10 -9.11
CA ARG A 101 -14.36 18.21 -8.39
C ARG A 101 -15.67 18.92 -8.09
N ASP A 102 -15.57 20.10 -7.51
CA ASP A 102 -16.69 20.97 -7.11
C ASP A 102 -16.26 22.44 -7.32
N GLN A 103 -17.18 23.40 -7.18
CA GLN A 103 -16.91 24.84 -7.33
C GLN A 103 -15.71 25.33 -6.46
N ASP A 104 -15.53 24.72 -5.28
CA ASP A 104 -14.51 25.10 -4.31
C ASP A 104 -13.33 24.12 -4.21
N THR A 105 -13.24 23.07 -5.03
CA THR A 105 -12.17 22.07 -4.89
C THR A 105 -11.66 21.45 -6.19
N TYR A 106 -10.36 21.18 -6.21
CA TYR A 106 -9.71 20.36 -7.24
C TYR A 106 -9.28 19.01 -6.66
N ALA A 107 -9.36 17.97 -7.50
CA ALA A 107 -8.82 16.65 -7.26
C ALA A 107 -7.55 16.45 -8.08
N ILE A 108 -6.49 15.95 -7.45
CA ILE A 108 -5.22 15.63 -8.08
C ILE A 108 -4.98 14.14 -7.93
N ILE A 109 -4.67 13.47 -9.03
CA ILE A 109 -4.19 12.08 -9.03
C ILE A 109 -2.71 12.13 -9.42
N VAL A 110 -1.85 11.68 -8.50
CA VAL A 110 -0.40 11.58 -8.73
C VAL A 110 -0.02 10.11 -8.70
N THR A 111 0.67 9.66 -9.74
CA THR A 111 1.12 8.26 -9.84
C THR A 111 2.64 8.17 -9.77
N GLY A 112 3.15 7.14 -9.11
CA GLY A 112 4.57 6.81 -9.07
C GLY A 112 5.43 7.82 -8.32
N ILE A 113 5.01 8.24 -7.12
CA ILE A 113 5.77 9.15 -6.24
C ILE A 113 6.40 8.37 -5.07
N GLU A 114 7.62 8.72 -4.68
CA GLU A 114 8.36 8.04 -3.60
C GLU A 114 7.90 8.46 -2.20
N THR A 115 7.37 9.68 -2.06
CA THR A 115 6.97 10.23 -0.77
C THR A 115 5.56 10.81 -0.83
N SER A 116 4.87 10.82 0.31
CA SER A 116 3.54 11.44 0.39
C SER A 116 3.63 12.93 -0.01
N PRO A 117 2.79 13.37 -0.97
CA PRO A 117 2.82 14.74 -1.47
C PRO A 117 2.29 15.78 -0.47
N GLU A 118 1.70 15.33 0.64
CA GLU A 118 1.02 16.19 1.62
C GLU A 118 1.92 17.28 2.21
N LYS A 119 3.13 16.91 2.67
CA LYS A 119 4.07 17.87 3.27
C LYS A 119 4.51 18.93 2.27
N VAL A 120 4.85 18.50 1.05
CA VAL A 120 5.36 19.36 -0.03
C VAL A 120 4.29 20.36 -0.49
N LEU A 121 3.04 19.89 -0.62
CA LEU A 121 1.94 20.73 -1.05
C LEU A 121 1.50 21.71 0.05
N ASN A 122 1.46 21.29 1.32
CA ASN A 122 1.17 22.19 2.44
C ASN A 122 2.24 23.29 2.58
N GLN A 123 3.53 22.95 2.46
CA GLN A 123 4.61 23.93 2.46
C GLN A 123 4.56 24.90 1.27
N SER A 124 3.95 24.47 0.16
CA SER A 124 3.76 25.29 -1.04
C SER A 124 2.52 26.20 -0.97
N GLY A 125 1.81 26.20 0.17
CA GLY A 125 0.65 27.06 0.40
C GLY A 125 -0.67 26.52 -0.18
N PHE A 126 -0.72 25.25 -0.58
CA PHE A 126 -1.98 24.61 -0.96
C PHE A 126 -2.73 24.15 0.29
N ASN A 127 -4.01 24.47 0.36
CA ASN A 127 -4.87 23.99 1.44
C ASN A 127 -5.44 22.60 1.09
N ILE A 128 -4.81 21.56 1.63
CA ILE A 128 -5.18 20.15 1.41
C ILE A 128 -6.35 19.80 2.33
N LYS A 129 -7.45 19.33 1.73
CA LYS A 129 -8.61 18.85 2.48
C LYS A 129 -8.47 17.37 2.86
N LYS A 130 -8.00 16.54 1.92
CA LYS A 130 -7.89 15.08 2.09
C LYS A 130 -6.79 14.49 1.20
N VAL A 131 -6.20 13.39 1.64
CA VAL A 131 -5.26 12.56 0.87
C VAL A 131 -5.66 11.10 1.03
N TYR A 132 -5.73 10.37 -0.07
CA TYR A 132 -6.02 8.93 -0.10
C TYR A 132 -4.95 8.20 -0.93
N PRO A 133 -4.45 7.04 -0.49
CA PRO A 133 -3.62 6.19 -1.34
C PRO A 133 -4.47 5.63 -2.50
N VAL A 134 -3.83 5.39 -3.64
CA VAL A 134 -4.45 4.79 -4.84
C VAL A 134 -3.67 3.53 -5.21
N GLU A 135 -4.35 2.40 -5.11
CA GLU A 135 -3.78 1.08 -5.40
C GLU A 135 -4.27 0.56 -6.75
N GLY A 136 -3.49 -0.34 -7.39
CA GLY A 136 -3.86 -1.01 -8.64
C GLY A 136 -3.70 -0.17 -9.93
N VAL A 137 -2.71 0.74 -9.95
CA VAL A 137 -2.41 1.68 -11.06
C VAL A 137 -1.27 1.22 -11.95
#